data_AF-A0A317WXG0-F1
#
_entry.id   AF-A0A317WXG0-F1
#
_cell.length_a   1.000
_cell.length_b   1.000
_cell.length_c   1.000
_cell.angle_alpha   90.00
_cell.angle_beta   90.00
_cell.angle_gamma   90.00
#
_symmetry.space_group_name_H-M   'P 1'
#
loop_
_entity.id
_entity.type
_entity.pdbx_description
1 polymer ?
#
loop_
_entity_poly.entity_id
_entity_poly.type
_entity_poly.pdbx_seq_one_letter_code
_entity_poly.pdbx_strand_id
1 'polypeptide(L)'
;MPLIRKSYTIAWISPLEVELTAAYLMLDEEHPPLAQPLGDPNHYTLGRIATHNIVIVNLPITGNTSTAAAVAHMRRTFPSVRFGVLVGIGGGVPAVTDKGRIHLGDVVVGKPDMGTPGVVEYANFQEWSDGWSSYAKCGSLLLPPAELLEGVQVVERKRARLRVDPVREHLRRIDTTIRGLRRYDFPGRSQDFLYATGYHHEVPGLSCLEAGCDLRVRCLDDSDALGDEDDGNDPIITVHTGIIGSGPKLIKDGVVRDRLAQRHGIVCFETEAAGAMHGFPCLVIRGISDYCDSRKNNVWHGYAAAVAAAYARELLCNVPGRGGRRKANVKDNAKPDINHAVPCYVLPLVVIPGQTAVSVFDNYLPGNGAWRLGLRAARRHGIPNPRNVTHGEDLRPRPPSGKPPGRKV
;
A
#
# COMPACT_ATOMS: atom_id res chain seq x y z
N MET A 1 15.87 30.35 2.99
CA MET A 1 16.99 30.06 2.06
C MET A 1 16.40 29.42 0.81
N PRO A 2 16.96 29.65 -0.38
CA PRO A 2 16.60 28.91 -1.59
C PRO A 2 16.92 27.42 -1.41
N LEU A 3 16.17 26.55 -2.09
CA LEU A 3 16.46 25.12 -2.15
C LEU A 3 17.62 24.87 -3.13
N ILE A 4 18.47 23.92 -2.79
CA ILE A 4 19.64 23.52 -3.59
C ILE A 4 19.65 21.99 -3.74
N ARG A 5 20.51 21.43 -4.59
CA ARG A 5 20.55 19.95 -4.79
C ARG A 5 20.84 19.14 -3.51
N LYS A 6 21.51 19.74 -2.51
CA LYS A 6 21.71 19.17 -1.16
C LYS A 6 20.50 19.27 -0.23
N SER A 7 19.43 19.96 -0.63
CA SER A 7 18.18 20.06 0.14
C SER A 7 17.29 18.82 -0.03
N TYR A 8 17.52 18.01 -1.07
CA TYR A 8 16.73 16.84 -1.43
C TYR A 8 17.33 15.56 -0.86
N THR A 9 16.49 14.69 -0.30
CA THR A 9 16.95 13.56 0.53
C THR A 9 16.31 12.22 0.22
N ILE A 10 15.23 12.21 -0.56
CA ILE A 10 14.51 11.00 -0.98
C ILE A 10 14.28 11.09 -2.50
N ALA A 11 14.47 9.97 -3.18
CA ALA A 11 14.08 9.80 -4.58
C ALA A 11 12.68 9.19 -4.70
N TRP A 12 11.99 9.56 -5.77
CA TRP A 12 10.81 8.86 -6.27
C TRP A 12 11.10 8.46 -7.72
N ILE A 13 10.94 7.18 -8.04
CA ILE A 13 11.20 6.64 -9.37
C ILE A 13 9.85 6.15 -9.91
N SER A 14 9.43 6.70 -11.05
CA SER A 14 8.20 6.30 -11.76
C SER A 14 8.50 6.16 -13.26
N PRO A 15 8.65 4.92 -13.76
CA PRO A 15 9.04 4.62 -15.14
C PRO A 15 8.11 5.10 -16.26
N LEU A 16 6.80 5.21 -16.02
CA LEU A 16 5.77 5.55 -17.01
C LEU A 16 5.13 6.92 -16.74
N GLU A 17 4.63 7.58 -17.79
CA GLU A 17 3.85 8.82 -17.69
C GLU A 17 2.67 8.73 -16.71
N VAL A 18 1.98 7.59 -16.66
CA VAL A 18 0.82 7.39 -15.78
C VAL A 18 1.21 7.33 -14.31
N GLU A 19 2.37 6.75 -14.01
CA GLU A 19 2.95 6.65 -12.66
C GLU A 19 3.53 8.00 -12.23
N LEU A 20 4.19 8.69 -13.16
CA LEU A 20 4.78 10.01 -12.99
C LEU A 20 3.70 11.08 -12.72
N THR A 21 2.60 11.08 -13.48
CA THR A 21 1.45 11.98 -13.26
C THR A 21 0.82 11.74 -11.89
N ALA A 22 0.65 10.47 -11.48
CA ALA A 22 0.19 10.14 -10.13
C ALA A 22 1.17 10.62 -9.03
N ALA A 23 2.48 10.49 -9.27
CA ALA A 23 3.53 10.97 -8.36
C ALA A 23 3.51 12.49 -8.17
N TYR A 24 3.34 13.26 -9.25
CA TYR A 24 3.24 14.72 -9.20
C TYR A 24 2.07 15.17 -8.33
N LEU A 25 0.90 14.53 -8.49
CA LEU A 25 -0.32 14.86 -7.74
C LEU A 25 -0.22 14.51 -6.23
N MET A 26 0.80 13.77 -5.80
CA MET A 26 1.08 13.49 -4.38
C MET A 26 1.96 14.54 -3.69
N LEU A 27 2.59 15.46 -4.43
CA LEU A 27 3.41 16.54 -3.88
C LEU A 27 2.55 17.58 -3.13
N ASP A 28 3.00 18.01 -1.95
CA ASP A 28 2.40 19.16 -1.24
C ASP A 28 2.73 20.50 -1.90
N GLU A 29 3.85 20.54 -2.61
CA GLU A 29 4.50 21.71 -3.16
C GLU A 29 5.44 21.23 -4.26
N GLU A 30 5.26 21.73 -5.48
CA GLU A 30 6.25 21.61 -6.55
C GLU A 30 7.28 22.74 -6.39
N HIS A 31 8.56 22.41 -6.50
CA HIS A 31 9.65 23.37 -6.40
C HIS A 31 10.16 23.75 -7.79
N PRO A 32 10.56 25.01 -8.02
CA PRO A 32 11.14 25.43 -9.30
C PRO A 32 12.33 24.54 -9.72
N PRO A 33 12.46 24.23 -11.03
CA PRO A 33 13.53 23.38 -11.52
C PRO A 33 14.90 24.02 -11.27
N LEU A 34 15.87 23.19 -10.86
CA LEU A 34 17.27 23.58 -10.74
C LEU A 34 17.98 23.37 -12.07
N ALA A 35 18.91 24.26 -12.43
CA ALA A 35 19.68 24.15 -13.66
C ALA A 35 20.36 22.76 -13.77
N GLN A 36 20.22 22.09 -14.92
CA GLN A 36 20.70 20.74 -15.11
C GLN A 36 22.22 20.71 -15.34
N PRO A 37 22.99 19.78 -14.71
CA PRO A 37 24.40 19.58 -15.05
C PRO A 37 24.57 19.03 -16.47
N LEU A 38 25.54 19.53 -17.25
CA LEU A 38 25.81 19.07 -18.62
C LEU A 38 26.08 17.55 -18.74
N GLY A 39 26.60 16.93 -17.67
CA GLY A 39 26.82 15.48 -17.59
C GLY A 39 25.63 14.68 -17.03
N ASP A 40 24.40 15.22 -17.09
CA ASP A 40 23.20 14.55 -16.59
C ASP A 40 22.01 14.72 -17.56
N PRO A 41 21.65 13.67 -18.34
CA PRO A 41 20.58 13.74 -19.34
C PRO A 41 19.18 13.51 -18.75
N ASN A 42 19.06 13.18 -17.46
CA ASN A 42 17.76 12.93 -16.84
C ASN A 42 16.91 14.21 -16.77
N HIS A 43 15.59 14.05 -16.79
CA HIS A 43 14.67 15.09 -16.33
C HIS A 43 14.27 14.82 -14.86
N TYR A 44 14.16 15.89 -14.07
CA TYR A 44 13.79 15.82 -12.65
C TYR A 44 12.70 16.82 -12.32
N THR A 45 11.59 16.33 -11.76
CA THR A 45 10.65 17.19 -11.03
C THR A 45 11.04 17.23 -9.56
N LEU A 46 10.94 18.40 -8.97
CA LEU A 46 11.36 18.65 -7.59
C LEU A 46 10.16 19.06 -6.76
N GLY A 47 10.07 18.60 -5.53
CA GLY A 47 8.93 18.96 -4.67
C GLY A 47 9.10 18.52 -3.23
N ARG A 48 8.00 18.56 -2.48
CA ARG A 48 7.95 18.20 -1.06
C ARG A 48 6.77 17.28 -0.76
N ILE A 49 6.98 16.29 0.11
CA ILE A 49 5.92 15.50 0.76
C ILE A 49 6.15 15.55 2.26
N ALA A 50 5.19 16.12 3.00
CA ALA A 50 5.31 16.44 4.42
C ALA A 50 6.62 17.20 4.74
N THR A 51 7.56 16.54 5.42
CA THR A 51 8.86 17.13 5.82
C THR A 51 10.01 16.83 4.86
N HIS A 52 9.78 16.01 3.83
CA HIS A 52 10.82 15.53 2.92
C HIS A 52 10.81 16.26 1.59
N ASN A 53 11.98 16.73 1.15
CA ASN A 53 12.15 17.23 -0.22
C ASN A 53 12.51 16.05 -1.14
N ILE A 54 11.68 15.85 -2.17
CA ILE A 54 11.67 14.71 -3.08
C ILE A 54 12.28 15.10 -4.43
N VAL A 55 13.11 14.22 -5.00
CA VAL A 55 13.48 14.24 -6.42
C VAL A 55 12.66 13.17 -7.13
N ILE A 56 11.78 13.55 -8.05
CA ILE A 56 11.09 12.62 -8.93
C ILE A 56 11.96 12.45 -10.18
N VAL A 57 12.27 11.20 -10.55
CA VAL A 57 13.12 10.88 -11.71
C VAL A 57 12.25 10.35 -12.85
N ASN A 58 12.30 11.04 -13.98
CA ASN A 58 11.62 10.62 -15.20
C ASN A 58 12.56 9.67 -15.98
N LEU A 59 12.11 8.47 -16.32
CA LEU A 59 12.88 7.56 -17.17
C LEU A 59 12.57 7.82 -18.66
N PRO A 60 13.56 7.80 -19.58
CA PRO A 60 13.32 7.97 -21.01
C PRO A 60 12.70 6.71 -21.66
N ILE A 61 12.96 5.54 -21.09
CA ILE A 61 12.34 4.24 -21.43
C ILE A 61 12.22 3.41 -20.14
N THR A 62 11.32 2.43 -20.11
CA THR A 62 11.20 1.48 -18.99
C THR A 62 12.36 0.47 -18.96
N GLY A 63 12.41 -0.35 -17.90
CA GLY A 63 13.38 -1.44 -17.78
C GLY A 63 14.60 -1.13 -16.89
N ASN A 64 15.18 -2.21 -16.36
CA ASN A 64 16.34 -2.21 -15.46
C ASN A 64 17.51 -1.31 -15.92
N THR A 65 17.93 -1.40 -17.19
CA THR A 65 19.12 -0.65 -17.67
C THR A 65 18.92 0.87 -17.65
N SER A 66 17.74 1.36 -18.04
CA SER A 66 17.44 2.79 -18.01
C SER A 66 17.29 3.29 -16.56
N THR A 67 16.63 2.50 -15.72
CA THR A 67 16.50 2.76 -14.28
C THR A 67 17.87 2.88 -13.60
N ALA A 68 18.78 1.93 -13.84
CA ALA A 68 20.12 1.91 -13.27
C ALA A 68 20.93 3.17 -13.67
N ALA A 69 20.90 3.53 -14.95
CA ALA A 69 21.56 4.72 -15.47
C ALA A 69 20.99 6.00 -14.85
N ALA A 70 19.66 6.15 -14.86
CA ALA A 70 19.00 7.33 -14.31
C ALA A 70 19.27 7.50 -12.81
N VAL A 71 19.21 6.43 -12.03
CA VAL A 71 19.54 6.44 -10.60
C VAL A 71 21.00 6.78 -10.34
N ALA A 72 21.95 6.24 -11.11
CA ALA A 72 23.37 6.56 -10.97
C ALA A 72 23.66 8.05 -11.24
N HIS A 73 23.02 8.63 -12.27
CA HIS A 73 23.08 10.05 -12.58
C HIS A 73 22.45 10.92 -11.47
N MET A 74 21.26 10.56 -10.99
CA MET A 74 20.57 11.25 -9.90
C MET A 74 21.42 11.30 -8.63
N ARG A 75 22.02 10.18 -8.20
CA ARG A 75 22.85 10.14 -6.98
C ARG A 75 24.06 11.08 -7.04
N ARG A 76 24.62 11.32 -8.24
CA ARG A 76 25.69 12.29 -8.46
C ARG A 76 25.19 13.74 -8.44
N THR A 77 24.00 13.99 -8.99
CA THR A 77 23.42 15.34 -9.09
C THR A 77 22.79 15.81 -7.77
N PHE A 78 22.18 14.91 -7.00
CA PHE A 78 21.58 15.16 -5.69
C PHE A 78 22.29 14.33 -4.59
N PRO A 79 23.51 14.73 -4.17
CA PRO A 79 24.37 13.92 -3.29
C PRO A 79 23.87 13.79 -1.84
N SER A 80 22.69 14.32 -1.52
CA SER A 80 22.01 14.17 -0.23
C SER A 80 20.85 13.18 -0.26
N VAL A 81 20.50 12.65 -1.43
CA VAL A 81 19.51 11.57 -1.60
C VAL A 81 20.03 10.27 -0.99
N ARG A 82 19.33 9.77 0.02
CA ARG A 82 19.75 8.63 0.86
C ARG A 82 19.23 7.30 0.33
N PHE A 83 18.00 7.32 -0.16
CA PHE A 83 17.23 6.18 -0.66
C PHE A 83 16.10 6.67 -1.57
N GLY A 84 15.37 5.73 -2.19
CA GLY A 84 14.17 6.04 -2.93
C GLY A 84 12.93 5.22 -2.57
N VAL A 85 11.82 5.60 -3.18
CA VAL A 85 10.68 4.72 -3.43
C VAL A 85 10.57 4.50 -4.94
N LEU A 86 10.44 3.25 -5.38
CA LEU A 86 10.10 2.90 -6.76
C LEU A 86 8.60 2.61 -6.78
N VAL A 87 7.84 3.50 -7.42
CA VAL A 87 6.38 3.55 -7.32
C VAL A 87 5.77 3.54 -8.71
N GLY A 88 4.88 2.58 -8.94
CA GLY A 88 4.25 2.41 -10.24
C GLY A 88 3.23 1.28 -10.27
N ILE A 89 2.98 0.75 -11.46
CA ILE A 89 2.11 -0.42 -11.68
C ILE A 89 2.92 -1.71 -11.77
N GLY A 90 2.28 -2.85 -11.51
CA GLY A 90 2.84 -4.17 -11.68
C GLY A 90 1.75 -5.21 -11.91
N GLY A 91 2.12 -6.38 -12.42
CA GLY A 91 1.18 -7.47 -12.63
C GLY A 91 1.10 -8.39 -11.41
N GLY A 92 -0.11 -8.61 -10.91
CA GLY A 92 -0.38 -9.41 -9.72
C GLY A 92 -0.31 -10.91 -10.01
N VAL A 93 0.09 -11.69 -9.01
CA VAL A 93 -0.17 -13.12 -8.99
C VAL A 93 -1.51 -13.32 -8.27
N PRO A 94 -2.46 -14.13 -8.79
CA PRO A 94 -3.77 -14.38 -8.17
C PRO A 94 -3.67 -15.32 -6.93
N ALA A 95 -2.62 -15.17 -6.14
CA ALA A 95 -2.36 -15.93 -4.93
C ALA A 95 -3.15 -15.37 -3.72
N VAL A 96 -3.42 -16.24 -2.75
CA VAL A 96 -4.00 -15.85 -1.46
C VAL A 96 -2.87 -15.49 -0.49
N THR A 97 -2.98 -14.30 0.09
CA THR A 97 -2.08 -13.73 1.11
C THR A 97 -2.76 -13.70 2.48
N ASP A 98 -2.09 -13.17 3.51
CA ASP A 98 -2.71 -12.89 4.81
C ASP A 98 -3.81 -11.80 4.74
N LYS A 99 -3.94 -11.10 3.61
CA LYS A 99 -5.03 -10.15 3.31
C LYS A 99 -6.07 -10.70 2.32
N GLY A 100 -6.05 -12.01 2.04
CA GLY A 100 -6.88 -12.62 0.99
C GLY A 100 -6.22 -12.64 -0.39
N ARG A 101 -7.02 -12.93 -1.43
CA ARG A 101 -6.62 -12.93 -2.85
C ARG A 101 -6.19 -11.51 -3.27
N ILE A 102 -5.17 -11.42 -4.12
CA ILE A 102 -4.71 -10.15 -4.72
C ILE A 102 -5.63 -9.82 -5.91
N HIS A 103 -6.17 -8.60 -5.93
CA HIS A 103 -7.07 -8.12 -6.98
C HIS A 103 -6.47 -6.93 -7.77
N LEU A 104 -7.09 -6.55 -8.89
CA LEU A 104 -6.69 -5.35 -9.63
C LEU A 104 -6.99 -4.09 -8.79
N GLY A 105 -6.09 -3.11 -8.86
CA GLY A 105 -6.16 -1.88 -8.06
C GLY A 105 -5.74 -2.02 -6.60
N ASP A 106 -5.42 -3.22 -6.10
CA ASP A 106 -4.76 -3.41 -4.81
C ASP A 106 -3.26 -3.02 -4.91
N VAL A 107 -2.58 -2.90 -3.77
CA VAL A 107 -1.14 -2.54 -3.70
C VAL A 107 -0.31 -3.69 -3.13
N VAL A 108 0.82 -3.98 -3.78
CA VAL A 108 1.86 -4.88 -3.26
C VAL A 108 3.10 -4.08 -2.89
N VAL A 109 3.60 -4.30 -1.67
CA VAL A 109 4.83 -3.70 -1.16
C VAL A 109 5.92 -4.76 -1.02
N GLY A 110 7.07 -4.51 -1.64
CA GLY A 110 8.24 -5.40 -1.59
C GLY A 110 8.84 -5.45 -0.18
N LYS A 111 8.61 -6.55 0.55
CA LYS A 111 9.00 -6.71 1.96
C LYS A 111 10.00 -7.85 2.11
N PRO A 112 11.16 -7.63 2.77
CA PRO A 112 12.12 -8.69 3.04
C PRO A 112 11.49 -9.88 3.77
N ASP A 113 11.60 -11.06 3.16
CA ASP A 113 11.11 -12.33 3.69
C ASP A 113 11.92 -13.50 3.10
N MET A 114 11.97 -14.63 3.81
CA MET A 114 12.66 -15.87 3.41
C MET A 114 14.13 -15.69 2.96
N GLY A 115 14.82 -14.69 3.52
CA GLY A 115 16.20 -14.35 3.17
C GLY A 115 16.36 -13.49 1.90
N THR A 116 15.26 -13.10 1.26
CA THR A 116 15.24 -12.16 0.12
C THR A 116 15.12 -10.71 0.61
N PRO A 117 15.54 -9.70 -0.18
CA PRO A 117 15.33 -8.29 0.14
C PRO A 117 13.91 -7.78 -0.19
N GLY A 118 12.94 -8.68 -0.40
CA GLY A 118 11.58 -8.33 -0.84
C GLY A 118 11.45 -8.13 -2.35
N VAL A 119 12.57 -8.25 -3.07
CA VAL A 119 12.63 -8.30 -4.54
C VAL A 119 13.55 -9.45 -4.95
N VAL A 120 13.15 -10.21 -5.97
CA VAL A 120 13.95 -11.28 -6.59
C VAL A 120 14.13 -10.97 -8.07
N GLU A 121 15.38 -10.95 -8.55
CA GLU A 121 15.69 -10.75 -9.96
C GLU A 121 15.47 -12.06 -10.76
N TYR A 122 14.65 -11.99 -11.81
CA TYR A 122 14.50 -13.04 -12.81
C TYR A 122 15.20 -12.65 -14.13
N ALA A 123 16.10 -13.51 -14.59
CA ALA A 123 16.90 -13.29 -15.79
C ALA A 123 16.26 -13.87 -17.06
N ASN A 124 16.90 -13.64 -18.21
CA ASN A 124 16.35 -13.94 -19.55
C ASN A 124 15.80 -15.36 -19.74
N PHE A 125 14.62 -15.43 -20.36
CA PHE A 125 13.90 -16.62 -20.86
C PHE A 125 14.59 -17.33 -22.03
N GLN A 126 15.91 -17.46 -22.00
CA GLN A 126 16.67 -18.00 -23.12
C GLN A 126 16.62 -19.53 -23.05
N GLU A 127 15.72 -20.07 -23.88
CA GLU A 127 15.49 -21.50 -24.15
C GLU A 127 15.05 -22.36 -22.94
N TRP A 128 13.72 -22.47 -22.78
CA TRP A 128 13.05 -23.47 -21.94
C TRP A 128 13.05 -24.88 -22.58
N SER A 129 14.08 -25.21 -23.35
CA SER A 129 14.33 -26.53 -23.92
C SER A 129 15.40 -27.26 -23.11
N ASP A 130 15.03 -28.40 -22.55
CA ASP A 130 15.92 -29.51 -22.20
C ASP A 130 17.05 -29.24 -21.17
N GLY A 131 16.82 -28.36 -20.20
CA GLY A 131 17.72 -28.22 -19.04
C GLY A 131 17.19 -27.34 -17.90
N TRP A 132 16.83 -27.91 -16.75
CA TRP A 132 16.20 -27.19 -15.62
C TRP A 132 17.15 -26.32 -14.75
N SER A 133 18.31 -25.92 -15.30
CA SER A 133 19.47 -25.44 -14.52
C SER A 133 20.14 -24.16 -15.05
N SER A 134 19.35 -23.16 -15.44
CA SER A 134 19.77 -21.76 -15.36
C SER A 134 18.92 -21.05 -14.32
N TYR A 135 19.57 -20.44 -13.33
CA TYR A 135 18.88 -19.95 -12.13
C TYR A 135 18.36 -18.53 -12.33
N ALA A 136 17.18 -18.23 -11.78
CA ALA A 136 16.92 -16.91 -11.23
C ALA A 136 17.95 -16.68 -10.10
N LYS A 137 19.11 -16.15 -10.48
CA LYS A 137 20.22 -15.88 -9.56
C LYS A 137 19.75 -14.76 -8.66
N CYS A 138 19.41 -15.09 -7.42
CA CYS A 138 19.09 -14.11 -6.40
C CYS A 138 20.33 -13.24 -6.16
N GLY A 139 20.44 -12.16 -6.92
CA GLY A 139 21.48 -11.17 -6.78
C GLY A 139 21.38 -10.53 -5.40
N SER A 140 22.50 -10.04 -4.87
CA SER A 140 22.55 -9.27 -3.64
C SER A 140 22.01 -7.85 -3.87
N LEU A 141 20.74 -7.76 -4.28
CA LEU A 141 19.98 -6.50 -4.32
C LEU A 141 19.95 -5.91 -2.91
N LEU A 142 20.10 -4.59 -2.81
CA LEU A 142 20.14 -3.90 -1.53
C LEU A 142 18.80 -4.02 -0.81
N LEU A 143 18.85 -4.27 0.49
CA LEU A 143 17.66 -4.23 1.35
C LEU A 143 17.01 -2.83 1.30
N PRO A 144 15.66 -2.75 1.31
CA PRO A 144 14.96 -1.51 1.55
C PRO A 144 15.42 -0.86 2.88
N PRO A 145 15.53 0.47 2.96
CA PRO A 145 15.93 1.15 4.19
C PRO A 145 15.04 0.80 5.38
N ALA A 146 15.64 0.56 6.54
CA ALA A 146 14.91 0.28 7.79
C ALA A 146 13.84 1.35 8.09
N GLU A 147 14.14 2.63 7.84
CA GLU A 147 13.19 3.75 7.97
C GLU A 147 11.90 3.58 7.13
N LEU A 148 11.98 2.93 5.97
CA LEU A 148 10.82 2.62 5.14
C LEU A 148 10.09 1.36 5.62
N LEU A 149 10.82 0.34 6.09
CA LEU A 149 10.25 -0.90 6.64
C LEU A 149 9.54 -0.69 7.98
N GLU A 150 10.06 0.21 8.82
CA GLU A 150 9.35 0.75 9.99
C GLU A 150 8.13 1.55 9.55
N GLY A 151 8.28 2.42 8.55
CA GLY A 151 7.19 3.21 7.96
C GLY A 151 5.99 2.35 7.52
N VAL A 152 6.23 1.23 6.82
CA VAL A 152 5.18 0.28 6.42
C VAL A 152 4.39 -0.21 7.63
N GLN A 153 5.05 -0.61 8.71
CA GLN A 153 4.38 -1.02 9.96
C GLN A 153 3.61 0.13 10.62
N VAL A 154 4.09 1.38 10.51
CA VAL A 154 3.32 2.55 10.98
C VAL A 154 2.03 2.72 10.16
N VAL A 155 2.11 2.60 8.83
CA VAL A 155 0.95 2.73 7.93
C VAL A 155 -0.06 1.60 8.17
N GLU A 156 0.36 0.33 8.17
CA GLU A 156 -0.51 -0.82 8.48
C GLU A 156 -1.28 -0.61 9.79
N ARG A 157 -0.56 -0.25 10.86
CA ARG A 157 -1.10 0.04 12.20
C ARG A 157 -2.00 1.29 12.26
N LYS A 158 -1.86 2.23 11.32
CA LYS A 158 -2.72 3.42 11.18
C LYS A 158 -3.98 3.12 10.38
N ARG A 159 -3.88 2.36 9.29
CA ARG A 159 -5.03 1.86 8.52
C ARG A 159 -5.94 0.99 9.39
N ALA A 160 -5.36 0.06 10.16
CA ALA A 160 -6.10 -0.84 11.06
C ALA A 160 -6.76 -0.17 12.30
N ARG A 161 -6.67 1.15 12.48
CA ARG A 161 -7.29 1.87 13.63
C ARG A 161 -8.18 3.05 13.25
N LEU A 162 -8.19 3.45 11.97
CA LEU A 162 -8.95 4.61 11.51
C LEU A 162 -10.20 4.14 10.76
N ARG A 163 -11.32 4.85 10.95
CA ARG A 163 -12.58 4.58 10.23
C ARG A 163 -12.51 4.97 8.74
N VAL A 164 -11.52 5.78 8.36
CA VAL A 164 -11.24 6.19 6.98
C VAL A 164 -9.79 5.80 6.71
N ASP A 165 -9.54 5.12 5.59
CA ASP A 165 -8.19 4.78 5.18
C ASP A 165 -7.42 6.04 4.76
N PRO A 166 -6.29 6.39 5.40
CA PRO A 166 -5.48 7.53 5.00
C PRO A 166 -4.91 7.41 3.58
N VAL A 167 -4.76 6.20 3.02
CA VAL A 167 -4.41 6.01 1.60
C VAL A 167 -5.50 6.59 0.71
N ARG A 168 -6.78 6.37 1.07
CA ARG A 168 -7.94 6.89 0.34
C ARG A 168 -8.08 8.41 0.49
N GLU A 169 -7.60 9.00 1.58
CA GLU A 169 -7.50 10.47 1.71
C GLU A 169 -6.51 11.08 0.71
N HIS A 170 -5.38 10.42 0.44
CA HIS A 170 -4.42 10.90 -0.57
C HIS A 170 -4.88 10.61 -2.00
N LEU A 171 -5.60 9.51 -2.22
CA LEU A 171 -6.19 9.18 -3.52
C LEU A 171 -7.14 10.30 -4.02
N ARG A 172 -7.92 10.90 -3.11
CA ARG A 172 -8.81 12.06 -3.38
C ARG A 172 -8.07 13.34 -3.81
N ARG A 173 -6.73 13.38 -3.81
CA ARG A 173 -5.95 14.49 -4.37
C ARG A 173 -5.95 14.49 -5.91
N ILE A 174 -6.34 13.38 -6.52
CA ILE A 174 -6.44 13.24 -7.97
C ILE A 174 -7.90 13.55 -8.37
N ASP A 175 -8.14 14.76 -8.86
CA ASP A 175 -9.47 15.19 -9.31
C ASP A 175 -9.82 14.53 -10.66
N THR A 176 -10.52 13.41 -10.60
CA THR A 176 -10.95 12.63 -11.77
C THR A 176 -12.03 13.33 -12.60
N THR A 177 -12.61 14.45 -12.15
CA THR A 177 -13.52 15.23 -12.99
C THR A 177 -12.79 15.87 -14.16
N ILE A 178 -11.52 16.27 -13.95
CA ILE A 178 -10.60 16.83 -14.94
C ILE A 178 -10.38 15.81 -16.06
N ARG A 179 -10.62 16.22 -17.32
CA ARG A 179 -10.58 15.33 -18.50
C ARG A 179 -9.31 14.48 -18.60
N GLY A 180 -8.14 15.04 -18.29
CA GLY A 180 -6.86 14.33 -18.34
C GLY A 180 -6.66 13.30 -17.21
N LEU A 181 -7.41 13.42 -16.11
CA LEU A 181 -7.27 12.58 -14.91
C LEU A 181 -8.36 11.50 -14.77
N ARG A 182 -9.35 11.46 -15.67
CA ARG A 182 -10.42 10.43 -15.69
C ARG A 182 -9.91 8.99 -15.69
N ARG A 183 -8.70 8.75 -16.22
CA ARG A 183 -8.06 7.42 -16.23
C ARG A 183 -7.64 6.90 -14.85
N TYR A 184 -7.57 7.78 -13.84
CA TYR A 184 -7.19 7.46 -12.45
C TYR A 184 -8.41 7.15 -11.58
N ASP A 185 -9.63 7.23 -12.13
CA ASP A 185 -10.87 6.87 -11.44
C ASP A 185 -10.99 5.35 -11.27
N PHE A 186 -11.77 4.90 -10.30
CA PHE A 186 -11.91 3.47 -10.00
C PHE A 186 -12.71 2.76 -11.10
N PRO A 187 -12.15 1.73 -11.79
CA PRO A 187 -12.88 1.03 -12.85
C PRO A 187 -14.09 0.21 -12.35
N GLY A 188 -14.19 -0.01 -11.03
CA GLY A 188 -15.16 -0.91 -10.42
C GLY A 188 -14.68 -2.36 -10.40
N ARG A 189 -15.03 -3.12 -9.34
CA ARG A 189 -14.68 -4.56 -9.24
C ARG A 189 -15.25 -5.40 -10.39
N SER A 190 -16.27 -4.92 -11.10
CA SER A 190 -16.81 -5.56 -12.32
C SER A 190 -15.88 -5.50 -13.54
N GLN A 191 -14.78 -4.74 -13.48
CA GLN A 191 -13.69 -4.73 -14.48
C GLN A 191 -12.47 -5.55 -14.03
N ASP A 192 -12.56 -6.23 -12.90
CA ASP A 192 -11.56 -7.20 -12.46
C ASP A 192 -11.79 -8.54 -13.19
N PHE A 193 -10.81 -8.98 -13.96
CA PHE A 193 -10.92 -10.16 -14.82
C PHE A 193 -9.68 -11.04 -14.72
N LEU A 194 -9.78 -12.09 -13.91
CA LEU A 194 -8.82 -13.20 -13.92
C LEU A 194 -9.25 -14.27 -14.92
N TYR A 195 -8.33 -14.64 -15.82
CA TYR A 195 -8.51 -15.72 -16.78
C TYR A 195 -7.75 -16.97 -16.34
N ALA A 196 -8.20 -18.14 -16.80
CA ALA A 196 -7.54 -19.41 -16.53
C ALA A 196 -6.05 -19.38 -16.94
N THR A 197 -5.17 -20.00 -16.15
CA THR A 197 -3.70 -19.97 -16.34
C THR A 197 -3.22 -20.32 -17.75
N GLY A 198 -3.92 -21.22 -18.45
CA GLY A 198 -3.66 -21.58 -19.85
C GLY A 198 -4.22 -20.62 -20.91
N TYR A 199 -4.63 -19.40 -20.55
CA TYR A 199 -5.22 -18.47 -21.52
C TYR A 199 -4.16 -17.87 -22.44
N HIS A 200 -4.19 -18.30 -23.70
CA HIS A 200 -3.45 -17.67 -24.80
C HIS A 200 -4.37 -16.72 -25.58
N HIS A 201 -3.91 -15.49 -25.83
CA HIS A 201 -4.63 -14.46 -26.56
C HIS A 201 -4.20 -14.44 -28.03
N GLU A 202 -5.10 -14.87 -28.92
CA GLU A 202 -4.78 -15.17 -30.32
C GLU A 202 -4.35 -13.94 -31.13
N VAL A 203 -4.87 -12.75 -30.81
CA VAL A 203 -4.55 -11.50 -31.52
C VAL A 203 -3.72 -10.57 -30.63
N PRO A 204 -2.39 -10.43 -30.84
CA PRO A 204 -1.56 -9.57 -30.00
C PRO A 204 -1.92 -8.08 -30.12
N GLY A 205 -2.00 -7.39 -28.97
CA GLY A 205 -2.05 -5.92 -28.89
C GLY A 205 -3.45 -5.31 -28.80
N LEU A 206 -4.48 -6.02 -29.28
CA LEU A 206 -5.91 -5.71 -29.07
C LEU A 206 -6.35 -6.08 -27.64
N SER A 207 -7.49 -5.53 -27.20
CA SER A 207 -8.25 -6.03 -26.06
C SER A 207 -9.12 -7.23 -26.42
N CYS A 208 -9.58 -7.96 -25.41
CA CYS A 208 -10.44 -9.13 -25.59
C CYS A 208 -11.77 -8.81 -26.30
N LEU A 209 -12.31 -7.61 -26.09
CA LEU A 209 -13.54 -7.15 -26.73
C LEU A 209 -13.32 -6.90 -28.24
N GLU A 210 -12.21 -6.27 -28.61
CA GLU A 210 -11.83 -6.03 -30.01
C GLU A 210 -11.43 -7.33 -30.73
N ALA A 211 -10.86 -8.30 -30.01
CA ALA A 211 -10.41 -9.58 -30.54
C ALA A 211 -11.49 -10.69 -30.52
N GLY A 212 -12.73 -10.40 -30.14
CA GLY A 212 -13.83 -11.39 -30.11
C GLY A 212 -13.61 -12.57 -29.15
N CYS A 213 -12.78 -12.38 -28.13
CA CYS A 213 -12.36 -13.40 -27.17
C CYS A 213 -13.53 -13.97 -26.35
N ASP A 214 -13.51 -15.27 -26.03
CA ASP A 214 -14.54 -15.85 -25.15
C ASP A 214 -14.33 -15.39 -23.70
N LEU A 215 -15.18 -14.44 -23.28
CA LEU A 215 -15.23 -13.86 -21.94
C LEU A 215 -15.85 -14.79 -20.89
N ARG A 216 -16.22 -16.03 -21.26
CA ARG A 216 -16.70 -17.08 -20.33
C ARG A 216 -15.55 -17.90 -19.72
N VAL A 217 -14.35 -17.86 -20.28
CA VAL A 217 -13.16 -18.59 -19.73
C VAL A 217 -12.51 -17.82 -18.57
N ARG A 218 -13.35 -17.40 -17.63
CA ARG A 218 -12.96 -16.81 -16.34
C ARG A 218 -12.63 -17.94 -15.36
N CYS A 219 -11.79 -17.65 -14.37
CA CYS A 219 -11.86 -18.44 -13.14
C CYS A 219 -13.24 -18.18 -12.51
N LEU A 220 -13.95 -19.25 -12.11
CA LEU A 220 -15.30 -19.14 -11.52
C LEU A 220 -15.30 -19.25 -9.99
N ASP A 221 -14.12 -19.43 -9.39
CA ASP A 221 -13.88 -19.60 -7.94
C ASP A 221 -13.96 -18.26 -7.17
N ASP A 222 -14.87 -17.37 -7.59
CA ASP A 222 -15.02 -15.98 -7.12
C ASP A 222 -16.45 -15.67 -6.61
N SER A 223 -17.38 -16.65 -6.61
CA SER A 223 -18.74 -16.47 -6.06
C SER A 223 -18.75 -16.09 -4.58
N ASP A 224 -17.74 -16.56 -3.83
CA ASP A 224 -17.73 -16.55 -2.36
C ASP A 224 -16.94 -15.34 -1.80
N ALA A 225 -16.37 -14.50 -2.68
CA ALA A 225 -15.60 -13.30 -2.32
C ALA A 225 -16.39 -11.99 -2.53
N LEU A 226 -17.51 -12.02 -3.26
CA LEU A 226 -18.40 -10.85 -3.47
C LEU A 226 -19.33 -10.59 -2.26
N GLY A 227 -18.82 -10.82 -1.06
CA GLY A 227 -19.55 -10.72 0.21
C GLY A 227 -19.28 -9.42 1.00
N ASP A 228 -18.41 -8.54 0.51
CA ASP A 228 -18.26 -7.18 1.06
C ASP A 228 -19.47 -6.32 0.64
N GLU A 229 -20.15 -5.73 1.63
CA GLU A 229 -21.38 -4.96 1.43
C GLU A 229 -21.14 -3.68 0.59
N ASP A 230 -22.01 -3.43 -0.38
CA ASP A 230 -22.01 -2.21 -1.22
C ASP A 230 -22.48 -0.98 -0.42
N ASP A 231 -21.64 -0.53 0.51
CA ASP A 231 -21.80 0.74 1.26
C ASP A 231 -21.41 1.98 0.41
N GLY A 232 -21.42 1.84 -0.92
CA GLY A 232 -21.22 2.89 -1.90
C GLY A 232 -20.17 2.57 -2.97
N ASN A 233 -20.12 3.44 -3.99
CA ASN A 233 -19.21 3.39 -5.16
C ASN A 233 -17.75 3.73 -4.79
N ASP A 234 -17.22 3.10 -3.74
CA ASP A 234 -16.02 3.47 -3.01
C ASP A 234 -15.05 2.28 -2.92
N PRO A 235 -13.85 2.36 -3.50
CA PRO A 235 -12.95 1.22 -3.51
C PRO A 235 -12.39 0.89 -2.11
N ILE A 236 -12.59 -0.36 -1.69
CA ILE A 236 -11.75 -1.01 -0.68
C ILE A 236 -10.37 -1.22 -1.29
N ILE A 237 -9.35 -0.62 -0.67
CA ILE A 237 -7.94 -0.72 -1.07
C ILE A 237 -7.27 -1.81 -0.24
N THR A 238 -6.85 -2.92 -0.84
CA THR A 238 -6.02 -3.90 -0.13
C THR A 238 -4.55 -3.53 -0.26
N VAL A 239 -3.76 -3.75 0.81
CA VAL A 239 -2.30 -3.58 0.79
C VAL A 239 -1.65 -4.85 1.29
N HIS A 240 -1.02 -5.57 0.37
CA HIS A 240 -0.30 -6.81 0.60
C HIS A 240 1.19 -6.53 0.77
N THR A 241 1.88 -7.40 1.51
CA THR A 241 3.34 -7.36 1.60
C THR A 241 3.92 -8.71 1.21
N GLY A 242 4.93 -8.73 0.35
CA GLY A 242 5.56 -9.98 -0.10
C GLY A 242 6.73 -9.75 -1.04
N ILE A 243 7.12 -10.81 -1.77
CA ILE A 243 8.25 -10.78 -2.70
C ILE A 243 7.77 -10.30 -4.08
N ILE A 244 8.47 -9.31 -4.64
CA ILE A 244 8.23 -8.80 -6.00
C ILE A 244 9.28 -9.39 -6.95
N GLY A 245 8.84 -9.97 -8.07
CA GLY A 245 9.71 -10.41 -9.15
C GLY A 245 10.09 -9.24 -10.04
N SER A 246 11.39 -9.03 -10.28
CA SER A 246 11.90 -7.96 -11.15
C SER A 246 12.73 -8.53 -12.29
N GLY A 247 12.53 -8.08 -13.53
CA GLY A 247 13.29 -8.62 -14.66
C GLY A 247 13.23 -7.79 -15.95
N PRO A 248 13.98 -8.19 -16.99
CA PRO A 248 14.16 -7.37 -18.19
C PRO A 248 12.97 -7.42 -19.18
N LYS A 249 11.93 -8.23 -18.90
CA LYS A 249 10.73 -8.36 -19.73
C LYS A 249 9.50 -8.58 -18.86
N LEU A 250 8.38 -7.97 -19.24
CA LEU A 250 7.05 -8.22 -18.66
C LEU A 250 6.66 -9.70 -18.83
N ILE A 251 6.10 -10.31 -17.80
CA ILE A 251 5.44 -11.62 -17.90
C ILE A 251 4.09 -11.42 -18.62
N LYS A 252 3.77 -12.31 -19.57
CA LYS A 252 2.53 -12.29 -20.38
C LYS A 252 1.99 -13.70 -20.66
N ASP A 253 2.17 -14.57 -19.68
CA ASP A 253 1.91 -16.00 -19.76
C ASP A 253 1.63 -16.51 -18.33
N GLY A 254 0.43 -17.02 -18.11
CA GLY A 254 -0.01 -17.48 -16.79
C GLY A 254 0.79 -18.68 -16.28
N VAL A 255 1.20 -19.60 -17.16
CA VAL A 255 1.97 -20.80 -16.80
C VAL A 255 3.38 -20.41 -16.35
N VAL A 256 4.00 -19.43 -17.01
CA VAL A 256 5.30 -18.87 -16.61
C VAL A 256 5.18 -18.07 -15.31
N ARG A 257 4.14 -17.23 -15.17
CA ARG A 257 3.81 -16.49 -13.94
C ARG A 257 3.69 -17.43 -12.74
N ASP A 258 2.82 -18.43 -12.82
CA ASP A 258 2.51 -19.32 -11.70
C ASP A 258 3.71 -20.20 -11.33
N ARG A 259 4.48 -20.64 -12.33
CA ARG A 259 5.74 -21.39 -12.12
C ARG A 259 6.81 -20.56 -11.40
N LEU A 260 6.96 -19.27 -11.75
CA LEU A 260 7.91 -18.37 -11.08
C LEU A 260 7.42 -17.98 -9.68
N ALA A 261 6.12 -17.72 -9.53
CA ALA A 261 5.47 -17.43 -8.24
C ALA A 261 5.67 -18.59 -7.26
N GLN A 262 5.31 -19.82 -7.64
CA GLN A 262 5.46 -21.01 -6.81
C GLN A 262 6.93 -21.29 -6.44
N ARG A 263 7.88 -21.04 -7.36
CA ARG A 263 9.31 -21.31 -7.13
C ARG A 263 10.00 -20.28 -6.22
N HIS A 264 9.50 -19.05 -6.17
CA HIS A 264 10.20 -17.92 -5.53
C HIS A 264 9.36 -17.12 -4.52
N GLY A 265 8.12 -17.52 -4.25
CA GLY A 265 7.20 -16.79 -3.36
C GLY A 265 6.74 -15.44 -3.93
N ILE A 266 6.87 -15.23 -5.24
CA ILE A 266 6.56 -13.95 -5.89
C ILE A 266 5.04 -13.73 -5.92
N VAL A 267 4.61 -12.54 -5.53
CA VAL A 267 3.20 -12.10 -5.50
C VAL A 267 2.87 -10.96 -6.49
N CYS A 268 3.90 -10.32 -7.06
CA CYS A 268 3.76 -9.28 -8.09
C CYS A 268 5.01 -9.29 -9.00
N PHE A 269 4.85 -8.98 -10.28
CA PHE A 269 5.95 -8.82 -11.25
C PHE A 269 6.06 -7.37 -11.76
N GLU A 270 7.29 -6.92 -12.00
CA GLU A 270 7.64 -5.61 -12.56
C GLU A 270 9.00 -5.63 -13.29
N THR A 271 9.46 -4.50 -13.84
CA THR A 271 10.60 -4.48 -14.78
C THR A 271 11.76 -3.52 -14.44
N GLU A 272 11.81 -2.92 -13.25
CA GLU A 272 12.77 -1.85 -12.91
C GLU A 272 13.52 -2.01 -11.58
N ALA A 273 12.97 -2.74 -10.61
CA ALA A 273 13.51 -2.80 -9.26
C ALA A 273 14.94 -3.35 -9.19
N ALA A 274 15.28 -4.39 -9.95
CA ALA A 274 16.64 -4.91 -9.98
C ALA A 274 17.64 -3.84 -10.47
N GLY A 275 17.27 -3.08 -11.52
CA GLY A 275 18.07 -1.97 -12.04
C GLY A 275 18.36 -0.88 -11.01
N ALA A 276 17.39 -0.55 -10.15
CA ALA A 276 17.62 0.38 -9.04
C ALA A 276 18.43 -0.29 -7.89
N MET A 277 17.99 -1.46 -7.43
CA MET A 277 18.41 -2.05 -6.15
C MET A 277 19.81 -2.69 -6.19
N HIS A 278 20.41 -2.92 -7.36
CA HIS A 278 21.85 -3.24 -7.46
C HIS A 278 22.76 -2.11 -6.97
N GLY A 279 22.31 -0.85 -7.07
CA GLY A 279 23.16 0.34 -6.81
C GLY A 279 22.55 1.40 -5.90
N PHE A 280 21.31 1.24 -5.44
CA PHE A 280 20.59 2.24 -4.65
C PHE A 280 19.51 1.60 -3.78
N PRO A 281 19.48 1.84 -2.46
CA PRO A 281 18.45 1.26 -1.60
C PRO A 281 17.11 1.96 -1.86
N CYS A 282 16.07 1.19 -2.16
CA CYS A 282 14.70 1.68 -2.28
C CYS A 282 13.68 0.66 -1.76
N LEU A 283 12.48 1.13 -1.43
CA LEU A 283 11.30 0.28 -1.28
C LEU A 283 10.52 0.27 -2.59
N VAL A 284 10.01 -0.89 -2.98
CA VAL A 284 9.20 -1.06 -4.20
C VAL A 284 7.72 -1.16 -3.83
N ILE A 285 6.90 -0.35 -4.50
CA ILE A 285 5.46 -0.22 -4.25
C ILE A 285 4.77 -0.31 -5.62
N ARG A 286 4.06 -1.41 -5.88
CA ARG A 286 3.35 -1.62 -7.15
C ARG A 286 1.85 -1.73 -6.93
N GLY A 287 1.08 -0.93 -7.65
CA GLY A 287 -0.37 -1.10 -7.77
C GLY A 287 -0.69 -2.10 -8.87
N ILE A 288 -1.66 -2.97 -8.66
CA ILE A 288 -1.91 -4.09 -9.57
C ILE A 288 -2.73 -3.66 -10.79
N SER A 289 -2.14 -3.73 -11.99
CA SER A 289 -2.75 -3.34 -13.27
C SER A 289 -3.31 -4.49 -14.09
N ASP A 290 -2.76 -5.68 -13.91
CA ASP A 290 -3.01 -6.89 -14.70
C ASP A 290 -2.62 -8.14 -13.88
N TYR A 291 -2.87 -9.33 -14.42
CA TYR A 291 -2.49 -10.61 -13.80
C TYR A 291 -1.32 -11.30 -14.51
N CYS A 292 -0.45 -10.58 -15.24
CA CYS A 292 0.68 -11.15 -15.98
C CYS A 292 0.34 -12.31 -16.95
N ASP A 293 -0.92 -12.42 -17.36
CA ASP A 293 -1.37 -13.33 -18.41
C ASP A 293 -1.24 -12.66 -19.81
N SER A 294 -1.72 -13.33 -20.85
CA SER A 294 -1.56 -12.85 -22.23
C SER A 294 -2.54 -11.73 -22.66
N ARG A 295 -3.53 -11.36 -21.82
CA ARG A 295 -4.62 -10.42 -22.11
C ARG A 295 -4.29 -9.00 -21.57
N LYS A 296 -4.25 -8.00 -22.45
CA LYS A 296 -3.77 -6.63 -22.15
C LYS A 296 -4.84 -5.76 -21.46
N ASN A 297 -4.70 -5.48 -20.17
CA ASN A 297 -5.67 -4.67 -19.41
C ASN A 297 -5.23 -3.21 -19.16
N ASN A 298 -5.30 -2.37 -20.19
CA ASN A 298 -4.95 -0.94 -20.08
C ASN A 298 -5.84 -0.12 -19.12
N VAL A 299 -7.03 -0.62 -18.73
CA VAL A 299 -8.04 0.15 -17.98
C VAL A 299 -7.54 0.50 -16.58
N TRP A 300 -6.91 -0.45 -15.90
CA TRP A 300 -6.47 -0.29 -14.52
C TRP A 300 -5.16 0.49 -14.36
N HIS A 301 -4.41 0.76 -15.44
CA HIS A 301 -3.09 1.41 -15.37
C HIS A 301 -3.11 2.74 -14.62
N GLY A 302 -4.16 3.55 -14.77
CA GLY A 302 -4.29 4.82 -14.03
C GLY A 302 -4.63 4.59 -12.57
N TYR A 303 -5.75 3.91 -12.28
CA TYR A 303 -6.14 3.64 -10.90
C TYR A 303 -5.05 2.93 -10.07
N ALA A 304 -4.41 1.90 -10.63
CA ALA A 304 -3.30 1.19 -9.99
C ALA A 304 -2.13 2.14 -9.66
N ALA A 305 -1.72 3.01 -10.59
CA ALA A 305 -0.70 4.03 -10.35
C ALA A 305 -1.14 5.04 -9.28
N ALA A 306 -2.41 5.45 -9.27
CA ALA A 306 -2.98 6.38 -8.30
C ALA A 306 -2.95 5.83 -6.88
N VAL A 307 -3.36 4.58 -6.66
CA VAL A 307 -3.35 3.95 -5.33
C VAL A 307 -1.92 3.66 -4.85
N ALA A 308 -1.02 3.22 -5.75
CA ALA A 308 0.39 3.04 -5.43
C ALA A 308 1.05 4.36 -4.98
N ALA A 309 0.80 5.46 -5.71
CA ALA A 309 1.27 6.79 -5.35
C ALA A 309 0.65 7.30 -4.04
N ALA A 310 -0.65 7.08 -3.83
CA ALA A 310 -1.34 7.43 -2.59
C ALA A 310 -0.75 6.68 -1.37
N TYR A 311 -0.46 5.39 -1.51
CA TYR A 311 0.20 4.60 -0.47
C TYR A 311 1.64 5.08 -0.21
N ALA A 312 2.41 5.34 -1.26
CA ALA A 312 3.76 5.90 -1.14
C ALA A 312 3.77 7.28 -0.47
N ARG A 313 2.75 8.12 -0.72
CA ARG A 313 2.56 9.39 0.00
C ARG A 313 2.30 9.16 1.49
N GLU A 314 1.37 8.27 1.84
CA GLU A 314 1.09 7.93 3.24
C GLU A 314 2.33 7.39 3.96
N LEU A 315 3.10 6.51 3.30
CA LEU A 315 4.38 6.03 3.82
C LEU A 315 5.34 7.18 4.12
N LEU A 316 5.60 8.07 3.15
CA LEU A 316 6.51 9.21 3.33
C LEU A 316 6.02 10.20 4.39
N CYS A 317 4.71 10.35 4.59
CA CYS A 317 4.14 11.13 5.70
C CYS A 317 4.43 10.53 7.10
N ASN A 318 4.68 9.22 7.20
CA ASN A 318 5.00 8.54 8.47
C ASN A 318 6.50 8.26 8.68
N VAL A 319 7.34 8.46 7.66
CA VAL A 319 8.81 8.31 7.75
C VAL A 319 9.44 9.55 8.42
N PRO A 320 10.30 9.40 9.46
CA PRO A 320 10.90 10.55 10.15
C PRO A 320 11.83 11.43 9.28
N GLY A 321 11.57 12.74 9.25
CA GLY A 321 12.42 13.72 8.55
C GLY A 321 13.76 13.98 9.25
N ARG A 322 14.87 13.49 8.68
CA ARG A 322 16.23 13.73 9.20
C ARG A 322 16.75 15.15 8.89
N GLY A 323 16.45 16.09 9.79
CA GLY A 323 17.23 17.33 9.96
C GLY A 323 16.82 18.52 9.09
N GLY A 324 15.83 19.31 9.57
CA GLY A 324 15.40 20.53 8.88
C GLY A 324 14.49 21.41 9.74
N ARG A 325 15.01 22.01 10.82
CA ARG A 325 14.23 22.79 11.79
C ARG A 325 13.76 24.14 11.21
N ARG A 326 12.71 24.12 10.39
CA ARG A 326 11.99 25.33 9.93
C ARG A 326 10.86 25.60 10.94
N LYS A 327 10.92 26.73 11.66
CA LYS A 327 9.79 27.16 12.51
C LYS A 327 8.54 27.31 11.64
N ALA A 328 7.40 26.87 12.16
CA ALA A 328 6.10 27.20 11.58
C ALA A 328 5.84 28.70 11.76
N ASN A 329 6.31 29.52 10.82
CA ASN A 329 5.86 30.90 10.68
C ASN A 329 4.45 30.85 10.05
N VAL A 330 3.45 30.63 10.90
CA VAL A 330 2.06 30.97 10.59
C VAL A 330 2.02 32.48 10.36
N LYS A 331 2.03 32.85 9.08
CA LYS A 331 1.58 34.17 8.61
C LYS A 331 0.40 33.91 7.69
N ASP A 332 -0.75 33.69 8.31
CA ASP A 332 -2.01 33.63 7.60
C ASP A 332 -2.23 34.97 6.88
N ASN A 333 -2.20 34.90 5.56
CA ASN A 333 -2.56 35.97 4.64
C ASN A 333 -3.29 35.38 3.43
N ALA A 334 -4.03 34.29 3.65
CA ALA A 334 -5.13 33.90 2.79
C ALA A 334 -6.30 34.86 3.08
N LYS A 335 -6.86 35.49 2.05
CA LYS A 335 -8.12 36.23 2.20
C LYS A 335 -9.25 35.22 2.42
N PRO A 336 -10.22 35.50 3.32
CA PRO A 336 -11.38 34.64 3.48
C PRO A 336 -12.35 34.86 2.32
N ASP A 337 -13.07 33.79 1.92
CA ASP A 337 -14.48 33.90 1.55
C ASP A 337 -15.24 32.57 1.78
N ILE A 338 -15.77 32.48 3.01
CA ILE A 338 -17.13 32.05 3.46
C ILE A 338 -17.75 30.65 3.18
N ASN A 339 -18.47 30.18 4.20
CA ASN A 339 -19.57 29.19 4.22
C ASN A 339 -19.24 27.74 3.76
N HIS A 340 -18.90 26.79 4.63
CA HIS A 340 -19.58 26.46 5.89
C HIS A 340 -18.60 25.98 6.98
N ALA A 341 -18.69 26.57 8.18
CA ALA A 341 -17.95 26.12 9.35
C ALA A 341 -18.84 25.32 10.30
N VAL A 342 -18.52 24.04 10.52
CA VAL A 342 -19.09 23.23 11.61
C VAL A 342 -18.19 23.42 12.85
N PRO A 343 -18.68 23.91 14.00
CA PRO A 343 -17.83 24.18 15.15
C PRO A 343 -17.28 22.89 15.81
N CYS A 344 -15.98 22.66 15.70
CA CYS A 344 -15.30 21.60 16.43
C CYS A 344 -14.98 22.07 17.86
N TYR A 345 -15.84 21.74 18.82
CA TYR A 345 -15.64 22.07 20.23
C TYR A 345 -14.60 21.16 20.89
N VAL A 346 -13.36 21.63 20.99
CA VAL A 346 -12.33 21.02 21.84
C VAL A 346 -12.58 21.44 23.30
N LEU A 347 -13.36 20.64 24.04
CA LEU A 347 -13.50 20.81 25.49
C LEU A 347 -12.25 20.31 26.22
N PRO A 348 -11.63 21.11 27.10
CA PRO A 348 -10.51 20.65 27.93
C PRO A 348 -11.00 19.66 28.99
N LEU A 349 -10.36 18.50 29.09
CA LEU A 349 -10.72 17.45 30.04
C LEU A 349 -10.30 17.84 31.48
N VAL A 350 -11.21 18.43 32.25
CA VAL A 350 -10.98 18.75 33.67
C VAL A 350 -11.16 17.49 34.51
N VAL A 351 -10.05 16.88 34.92
CA VAL A 351 -10.05 15.72 35.84
C VAL A 351 -10.17 16.21 37.28
N ILE A 352 -11.34 16.02 37.88
CA ILE A 352 -11.58 16.26 39.32
C ILE A 352 -11.13 15.01 40.11
N PRO A 353 -10.28 15.13 41.14
CA PRO A 353 -9.88 13.98 41.95
C PRO A 353 -11.07 13.32 42.66
N GLY A 354 -11.22 12.00 42.52
CA GLY A 354 -12.14 11.19 43.33
C GLY A 354 -13.33 10.54 42.60
N GLN A 355 -13.47 10.69 41.29
CA GLN A 355 -14.50 9.97 40.50
C GLN A 355 -13.89 9.04 39.44
N THR A 356 -14.48 7.85 39.30
CA THR A 356 -14.12 6.85 38.29
C THR A 356 -14.96 7.03 37.01
N ALA A 357 -14.38 6.69 35.86
CA ALA A 357 -14.91 7.08 34.55
C ALA A 357 -16.13 6.24 34.10
N VAL A 358 -17.33 6.65 34.49
CA VAL A 358 -18.61 6.26 33.89
C VAL A 358 -19.50 7.51 33.74
N SER A 359 -20.39 7.52 32.73
CA SER A 359 -21.39 8.57 32.41
C SER A 359 -20.88 10.00 32.15
N VAL A 360 -20.36 10.23 30.94
CA VAL A 360 -20.39 11.58 30.28
C VAL A 360 -20.83 11.43 28.81
N PHE A 361 -22.01 10.87 28.58
CA PHE A 361 -22.66 10.77 27.26
C PHE A 361 -24.19 10.68 27.43
N ASP A 362 -24.86 11.81 27.72
CA ASP A 362 -26.33 11.86 27.75
C ASP A 362 -26.97 13.28 27.71
N ASN A 363 -26.18 14.37 27.58
CA ASN A 363 -26.69 15.74 27.85
C ASN A 363 -26.44 16.82 26.76
N TYR A 364 -26.06 16.45 25.52
CA TYR A 364 -25.90 17.43 24.43
C TYR A 364 -26.31 16.90 23.04
N LEU A 365 -27.63 16.76 22.82
CA LEU A 365 -28.22 16.76 21.47
C LEU A 365 -29.60 17.44 21.50
N PRO A 366 -29.77 18.62 20.88
CA PRO A 366 -31.10 19.16 20.55
C PRO A 366 -31.77 18.22 19.54
N GLY A 367 -32.95 17.70 19.87
CA GLY A 367 -33.59 16.63 19.10
C GLY A 367 -34.40 17.09 17.89
N ASN A 368 -34.66 16.16 16.98
CA ASN A 368 -35.84 16.16 16.11
C ASN A 368 -36.11 14.73 15.59
N GLY A 369 -37.37 14.29 15.61
CA GLY A 369 -37.87 13.18 14.78
C GLY A 369 -37.65 11.73 15.26
N ALA A 370 -38.70 11.17 15.88
CA ALA A 370 -39.16 9.77 15.74
C ALA A 370 -38.15 8.59 15.84
N TRP A 371 -38.02 8.00 17.03
CA TRP A 371 -37.74 6.57 17.20
C TRP A 371 -38.98 5.83 17.74
N ARG A 372 -39.34 4.69 17.15
CA ARG A 372 -40.29 3.71 17.70
C ARG A 372 -39.89 2.29 17.31
N LEU A 373 -39.95 1.38 18.28
CA LEU A 373 -39.57 -0.04 18.23
C LEU A 373 -38.07 -0.30 17.94
N GLY A 374 -37.35 -1.13 18.71
CA GLY A 374 -37.73 -1.68 20.02
C GLY A 374 -36.82 -2.82 20.52
N LEU A 375 -35.85 -2.52 21.40
CA LEU A 375 -35.08 -3.57 22.08
C LEU A 375 -35.90 -4.23 23.20
N ARG A 376 -36.21 -5.52 23.03
CA ARG A 376 -36.60 -6.44 24.12
C ARG A 376 -35.47 -7.44 24.36
N ALA A 377 -34.76 -7.36 25.50
CA ALA A 377 -34.18 -8.51 26.25
C ALA A 377 -33.20 -8.09 27.38
N ALA A 378 -33.68 -7.48 28.47
CA ALA A 378 -32.82 -7.25 29.66
C ALA A 378 -33.60 -7.04 30.98
N ARG A 379 -34.42 -8.02 31.42
CA ARG A 379 -35.06 -7.99 32.78
C ARG A 379 -35.26 -9.37 33.42
N ARG A 380 -34.25 -9.84 34.16
CA ARG A 380 -34.34 -10.64 35.40
C ARG A 380 -33.11 -10.24 36.22
N HIS A 381 -33.17 -9.35 37.21
CA HIS A 381 -33.73 -9.51 38.56
C HIS A 381 -33.26 -10.83 39.24
N GLY A 382 -32.55 -10.81 40.37
CA GLY A 382 -32.02 -9.68 41.14
C GLY A 382 -31.29 -10.13 42.42
N ILE A 383 -30.55 -9.23 43.09
CA ILE A 383 -29.77 -9.52 44.31
C ILE A 383 -30.42 -8.82 45.53
N PRO A 384 -30.75 -9.54 46.62
CA PRO A 384 -31.14 -8.95 47.92
C PRO A 384 -29.93 -8.57 48.81
N ASN A 385 -30.18 -7.68 49.78
CA ASN A 385 -29.18 -7.09 50.68
C ASN A 385 -28.95 -7.93 51.97
N PRO A 386 -27.83 -7.79 52.71
CA PRO A 386 -27.48 -8.67 53.85
C PRO A 386 -27.86 -8.09 55.22
N ARG A 387 -27.96 -8.97 56.25
CA ARG A 387 -27.69 -8.69 57.68
C ARG A 387 -27.76 -9.95 58.55
N ASN A 388 -26.89 -10.02 59.58
CA ASN A 388 -27.03 -10.77 60.84
C ASN A 388 -27.02 -12.33 60.79
N VAL A 389 -26.53 -13.10 61.80
CA VAL A 389 -25.56 -12.85 62.90
C VAL A 389 -25.13 -14.21 63.54
N THR A 390 -24.04 -14.24 64.33
CA THR A 390 -23.57 -15.30 65.29
C THR A 390 -23.11 -16.70 64.83
N HIS A 391 -22.04 -17.18 65.49
CA HIS A 391 -21.56 -18.56 65.79
C HIS A 391 -21.39 -19.60 64.64
N GLY A 392 -20.40 -20.50 64.66
CA GLY A 392 -19.25 -20.64 65.58
C GLY A 392 -18.39 -21.89 65.32
N GLU A 393 -17.28 -21.97 66.06
CA GLU A 393 -16.39 -23.15 66.29
C GLU A 393 -15.47 -23.69 65.18
N ASP A 394 -14.39 -24.32 65.67
CA ASP A 394 -13.18 -24.77 64.98
C ASP A 394 -13.33 -26.12 64.25
N LEU A 395 -12.45 -26.37 63.26
CA LEU A 395 -11.35 -27.34 63.44
C LEU A 395 -10.37 -27.36 62.23
N ARG A 396 -9.11 -27.73 62.52
CA ARG A 396 -7.97 -27.89 61.58
C ARG A 396 -7.43 -29.34 61.70
N PRO A 397 -6.34 -29.76 61.00
CA PRO A 397 -6.00 -29.66 59.57
C PRO A 397 -5.45 -31.00 58.96
N ARG A 398 -4.97 -30.93 57.70
CA ARG A 398 -3.87 -31.71 57.03
C ARG A 398 -4.20 -32.79 55.97
N PRO A 399 -3.24 -33.12 55.06
CA PRO A 399 -3.44 -33.85 53.79
C PRO A 399 -2.45 -35.07 53.67
N PRO A 400 -1.77 -35.38 52.53
CA PRO A 400 -2.24 -35.91 51.24
C PRO A 400 -1.61 -37.26 50.80
N SER A 401 -2.24 -37.99 49.88
CA SER A 401 -1.63 -39.02 48.98
C SER A 401 -2.61 -39.39 47.84
N GLY A 402 -2.24 -39.97 46.69
CA GLY A 402 -0.92 -40.33 46.15
C GLY A 402 -0.96 -40.76 44.65
N LYS A 403 0.21 -41.09 44.08
CA LYS A 403 0.53 -41.65 42.73
C LYS A 403 1.63 -42.72 42.93
N PRO A 404 2.08 -43.52 41.92
CA PRO A 404 1.52 -43.92 40.62
C PRO A 404 1.05 -45.41 40.77
N PRO A 405 1.45 -46.46 39.99
CA PRO A 405 1.78 -46.70 38.57
C PRO A 405 0.75 -47.63 37.85
N GLY A 406 0.90 -48.08 36.60
CA GLY A 406 1.86 -47.79 35.53
C GLY A 406 2.68 -49.01 35.01
N ARG A 407 2.39 -49.53 33.80
CA ARG A 407 3.33 -50.39 33.04
C ARG A 407 3.07 -50.45 31.53
N LYS A 408 4.15 -50.76 30.81
CA LYS A 408 4.32 -50.94 29.36
C LYS A 408 3.39 -52.00 28.74
N VAL A 409 3.08 -51.85 27.45
CA VAL A 409 3.86 -52.51 26.39
C VAL A 409 4.54 -51.42 25.57
#